data_AF-A0A1M2YGL7-F1
#
_entry.id   AF-A0A1M2YGL7-F1
#
_cell.length_a   1.000
_cell.length_b   1.000
_cell.length_c   1.000
_cell.angle_alpha   90.00
_cell.angle_beta   90.00
_cell.angle_gamma   90.00
#
_symmetry.space_group_name_H-M   'P 1'
#
loop_
_entity.id
_entity.type
_entity.pdbx_description
1 polymer ?
#
loop_
_entity_poly.entity_id
_entity_poly.type
_entity_poly.pdbx_seq_one_letter_code
_entity_poly.pdbx_strand_id
1 'polypeptide(L)'
;MENDFEELRKRMISTAKEKIKLNYESEEYALIQAINAYNEAVKSQNLFYERLTEWYGLYFPEINVSSPKALASLVLILNSDREIGREAIESAIGDASKAESIEKKLKDSIGRRMGDEERNVVIEYAKLLLEISDSIDKLELYISAASQRLLPNTAYLTDDKIAAELLSKAGSMERLATFPASTVQLLGAEKALFKHIKFGSKPPKYGVIFKLPEVTNARKDIKGRIARLYATKITMALKADYYTKNFIAEKLKVDIDNGIKRITSSPVKEKPTRQYDSNRQGHGHGRKFDGKKRFNRRR
;
A
#
# COMPACT_ATOMS: atom_id res chain seq x y z
N MET A 1 -48.06 30.83 -9.03
CA MET A 1 -46.87 30.42 -9.81
C MET A 1 -45.61 30.42 -8.96
N GLU A 2 -45.30 31.51 -8.23
CA GLU A 2 -44.06 31.59 -7.42
C GLU A 2 -43.98 30.56 -6.27
N ASN A 3 -45.12 30.26 -5.62
CA ASN A 3 -45.22 29.24 -4.57
C ASN A 3 -44.98 27.80 -5.07
N ASP A 4 -45.28 27.54 -6.34
CA ASP A 4 -45.18 26.20 -6.96
C ASP A 4 -43.71 25.87 -7.30
N PHE A 5 -42.94 26.88 -7.71
CA PHE A 5 -41.49 26.76 -7.92
C PHE A 5 -40.71 26.60 -6.61
N GLU A 6 -41.12 27.27 -5.53
CA GLU A 6 -40.51 27.04 -4.22
C GLU A 6 -40.77 25.63 -3.71
N GLU A 7 -41.99 25.11 -3.89
CA GLU A 7 -42.33 23.75 -3.47
C GLU A 7 -41.58 22.70 -4.31
N LEU A 8 -41.50 22.90 -5.62
CA LEU A 8 -40.70 22.05 -6.51
C LEU A 8 -39.22 22.05 -6.13
N ARG A 9 -38.65 23.24 -5.83
CA ARG A 9 -37.27 23.38 -5.37
C ARG A 9 -37.04 22.63 -4.05
N LYS A 10 -37.95 22.77 -3.07
CA LYS A 10 -37.88 22.07 -1.79
C LYS A 10 -37.90 20.55 -1.99
N ARG A 11 -38.80 20.04 -2.85
CA ARG A 11 -38.87 18.61 -3.20
C ARG A 11 -37.58 18.13 -3.86
N MET A 12 -37.06 18.84 -4.86
CA MET A 12 -35.79 18.48 -5.52
C MET A 12 -34.60 18.45 -4.55
N ILE A 13 -34.49 19.43 -3.66
CA ILE A 13 -33.44 19.47 -2.64
C ILE A 13 -33.59 18.28 -1.67
N SER A 14 -34.82 17.96 -1.24
CA SER A 14 -35.09 16.82 -0.38
C SER A 14 -34.67 15.50 -1.04
N THR A 15 -35.09 15.27 -2.28
CA THR A 15 -34.72 14.07 -3.04
C THR A 15 -33.21 13.97 -3.27
N ALA A 16 -32.55 15.10 -3.53
CA ALA A 16 -31.08 15.14 -3.65
C ALA A 16 -30.40 14.78 -2.33
N LYS A 17 -30.88 15.31 -1.20
CA LYS A 17 -30.36 14.98 0.14
C LYS A 17 -30.56 13.50 0.49
N GLU A 18 -31.71 12.93 0.17
CA GLU A 18 -31.97 11.50 0.39
C GLU A 18 -31.04 10.61 -0.45
N LYS A 19 -30.88 10.92 -1.75
CA LYS A 19 -29.93 10.20 -2.61
C LYS A 19 -28.50 10.29 -2.09
N ILE A 20 -28.09 11.47 -1.63
CA ILE A 20 -26.78 11.67 -1.02
C ILE A 20 -26.66 10.81 0.24
N LYS A 21 -27.64 10.86 1.15
CA LYS A 21 -27.62 10.10 2.40
C LYS A 21 -27.50 8.60 2.16
N LEU A 22 -28.30 8.05 1.24
CA LEU A 22 -28.26 6.63 0.87
C LEU A 22 -26.89 6.21 0.33
N ASN A 23 -26.24 7.08 -0.47
CA ASN A 23 -24.88 6.80 -0.95
C ASN A 23 -23.86 6.82 0.20
N TYR A 24 -23.95 7.77 1.13
CA TYR A 24 -23.02 7.86 2.27
C TYR A 24 -23.21 6.74 3.31
N GLU A 25 -24.37 6.10 3.35
CA GLU A 25 -24.62 4.91 4.17
C GLU A 25 -23.96 3.64 3.59
N SER A 26 -23.44 3.69 2.35
CA SER A 26 -22.80 2.52 1.73
C SER A 26 -21.48 2.17 2.41
N GLU A 27 -21.41 0.93 2.89
CA GLU A 27 -20.24 0.36 3.56
C GLU A 27 -19.00 0.31 2.66
N GLU A 28 -19.16 0.39 1.33
CA GLU A 28 -18.04 0.45 0.39
C GLU A 28 -17.19 1.71 0.58
N TYR A 29 -17.81 2.86 0.90
CA TYR A 29 -17.07 4.10 1.12
C TYR A 29 -16.30 4.06 2.43
N ALA A 30 -16.85 3.42 3.46
CA ALA A 30 -16.13 3.18 4.71
C ALA A 30 -14.89 2.31 4.47
N LEU A 31 -15.00 1.24 3.65
CA LEU A 31 -13.85 0.43 3.24
C LEU A 31 -12.81 1.24 2.46
N ILE A 32 -13.24 2.11 1.53
CA ILE A 32 -12.35 3.00 0.77
C ILE A 32 -11.58 3.93 1.72
N GLN A 33 -12.25 4.53 2.71
CA GLN A 33 -11.57 5.40 3.68
C GLN A 33 -10.61 4.60 4.57
N ALA A 34 -11.02 3.41 5.02
CA ALA A 34 -10.17 2.57 5.86
C ALA A 34 -8.88 2.15 5.16
N ILE A 35 -8.93 1.74 3.88
CA ILE A 35 -7.72 1.36 3.14
C ILE A 35 -6.82 2.57 2.83
N ASN A 36 -7.40 3.77 2.64
CA ASN A 36 -6.62 4.99 2.46
C ASN A 36 -5.91 5.37 3.77
N ALA A 37 -6.63 5.34 4.90
CA ALA A 37 -6.08 5.58 6.22
C ALA A 37 -4.98 4.56 6.58
N TYR A 38 -5.18 3.28 6.25
CA TYR A 38 -4.16 2.24 6.43
C TYR A 38 -2.89 2.57 5.63
N ASN A 39 -3.03 2.93 4.35
CA ASN A 39 -1.89 3.28 3.50
C ASN A 39 -1.14 4.53 3.97
N GLU A 40 -1.85 5.50 4.55
CA GLU A 40 -1.27 6.69 5.15
C GLU A 40 -0.56 6.36 6.47
N ALA A 41 -1.20 5.56 7.33
CA ALA A 41 -0.63 5.11 8.59
C ALA A 41 0.66 4.31 8.38
N VAL A 42 0.71 3.40 7.42
CA VAL A 42 1.93 2.64 7.08
C VAL A 42 3.06 3.56 6.61
N LYS A 43 2.75 4.58 5.79
CA LYS A 43 3.77 5.57 5.38
C LYS A 43 4.27 6.38 6.57
N SER A 44 3.36 6.83 7.43
CA SER A 44 3.70 7.55 8.65
C SER A 44 4.56 6.68 9.57
N GLN A 45 4.17 5.43 9.83
CA GLN A 45 4.94 4.48 10.64
C GLN A 45 6.39 4.39 10.16
N ASN A 46 6.62 4.28 8.85
CA ASN A 46 7.97 4.25 8.28
C ASN A 46 8.76 5.55 8.54
N LEU A 47 8.13 6.71 8.36
CA LEU A 47 8.78 8.00 8.64
C LEU A 47 9.15 8.14 10.13
N PHE A 48 8.24 7.74 11.02
CA PHE A 48 8.48 7.77 12.47
C PHE A 48 9.53 6.74 12.90
N TYR A 49 9.51 5.55 12.30
CA TYR A 49 10.52 4.52 12.53
C TYR A 49 11.91 4.98 12.11
N GLU A 50 12.07 5.53 10.91
CA GLU A 50 13.35 6.07 10.42
C GLU A 50 13.86 7.18 11.33
N ARG A 51 12.98 8.13 11.70
CA ARG A 51 13.33 9.23 12.61
C ARG A 51 13.72 8.74 14.01
N LEU A 52 12.98 7.79 14.59
CA LEU A 52 13.29 7.22 15.91
C LEU A 52 14.61 6.46 15.86
N THR A 53 14.87 5.71 14.79
CA THR A 53 16.14 4.98 14.61
C THR A 53 17.32 5.95 14.56
N GLU A 54 17.21 7.02 13.76
CA GLU A 54 18.26 8.04 13.66
C GLU A 54 18.47 8.78 14.99
N TRP A 55 17.38 9.19 15.65
CA TRP A 55 17.47 9.95 16.89
C TRP A 55 18.00 9.11 18.04
N TYR A 56 17.45 7.90 18.22
CA TYR A 56 17.91 7.00 19.27
C TYR A 56 19.34 6.50 19.02
N GLY A 57 19.76 6.41 17.76
CA GLY A 57 21.13 6.09 17.36
C GLY A 57 22.19 7.05 17.90
N LEU A 58 21.83 8.26 18.35
CA LEU A 58 22.76 9.16 19.07
C LEU A 58 23.16 8.63 20.45
N TYR A 59 22.26 7.84 21.07
CA TYR A 59 22.38 7.34 22.43
C TYR A 59 22.71 5.84 22.47
N PHE A 60 22.26 5.08 21.47
CA PHE A 60 22.61 3.67 21.29
C PHE A 60 22.88 3.37 19.81
N PRO A 61 24.07 3.72 19.27
CA PRO A 61 24.41 3.54 17.85
C PRO A 61 24.36 2.08 17.39
N GLU A 62 24.53 1.13 18.30
CA GLU A 62 24.54 -0.31 17.99
C GLU A 62 23.14 -0.91 17.87
N ILE A 63 22.09 -0.09 18.00
CA ILE A 63 20.70 -0.51 17.85
C ILE A 63 20.45 -1.01 16.43
N ASN A 64 20.03 -2.28 16.32
CA ASN A 64 19.68 -2.88 15.04
C ASN A 64 18.40 -3.70 15.21
N VAL A 65 17.27 -3.01 15.15
CA VAL A 65 15.93 -3.59 15.30
C VAL A 65 15.10 -3.19 14.08
N SER A 66 14.76 -4.17 13.24
CA SER A 66 14.08 -3.91 11.96
C SER A 66 12.57 -3.66 12.06
N SER A 67 11.95 -3.99 13.20
CA SER A 67 10.51 -3.85 13.40
C SER A 67 10.21 -2.52 14.09
N PRO A 68 9.31 -1.67 13.53
CA PRO A 68 8.91 -0.41 14.16
C PRO A 68 8.36 -0.58 15.58
N LYS A 69 7.50 -1.59 15.78
CA LYS A 69 6.89 -1.90 17.08
C LYS A 69 7.96 -2.35 18.09
N ALA A 70 8.87 -3.22 17.65
CA ALA A 70 9.94 -3.72 18.51
C ALA A 70 10.93 -2.60 18.89
N LEU A 71 11.29 -1.72 17.95
CA LEU A 71 12.17 -0.58 18.20
C LEU A 71 11.55 0.35 19.25
N ALA A 72 10.29 0.73 19.04
CA ALA A 72 9.59 1.61 19.97
C ALA A 72 9.49 1.00 21.38
N SER A 73 9.08 -0.28 21.47
CA SER A 73 9.04 -1.00 22.75
C SER A 73 10.41 -1.08 23.42
N LEU A 74 11.47 -1.34 22.66
CA LEU A 74 12.83 -1.39 23.18
C LEU A 74 13.26 -0.03 23.75
N VAL A 75 13.00 1.07 23.02
CA VAL A 75 13.29 2.43 23.50
C VAL A 75 12.57 2.73 24.81
N LEU A 76 11.31 2.33 24.94
CA LEU A 76 10.56 2.53 26.19
C LEU A 76 11.14 1.73 27.37
N ILE A 77 11.57 0.49 27.13
CA ILE A 77 12.16 -0.37 28.16
C ILE A 77 13.52 0.18 28.61
N LEU A 78 14.39 0.52 27.67
CA LEU A 78 15.74 1.02 27.95
C LEU A 78 15.77 2.37 28.69
N ASN A 79 14.67 3.13 28.62
CA ASN A 79 14.56 4.44 29.26
C ASN A 79 13.59 4.46 30.44
N SER A 80 13.12 3.28 30.87
CA SER A 80 12.33 3.14 32.09
C SER A 80 13.19 3.25 33.34
N ASP A 81 12.62 3.65 34.46
CA ASP A 81 13.32 3.73 35.75
C ASP A 81 13.57 2.35 36.40
N ARG A 82 13.24 1.26 35.69
CA ARG A 82 13.38 -0.12 36.17
C ARG A 82 14.73 -0.69 35.75
N GLU A 83 15.21 -1.67 36.50
CA GLU A 83 16.39 -2.44 36.08
C GLU A 83 16.13 -3.11 34.72
N ILE A 84 17.05 -2.88 33.79
CA ILE A 84 16.99 -3.42 32.43
C ILE A 84 17.43 -4.88 32.51
N GLY A 85 16.46 -5.78 32.64
CA GLY A 85 16.67 -7.22 32.55
C GLY A 85 16.62 -7.74 31.11
N ARG A 86 17.33 -8.84 30.83
CA ARG A 86 17.26 -9.56 29.55
C ARG A 86 15.83 -9.91 29.15
N GLU A 87 15.03 -10.36 30.12
CA GLU A 87 13.61 -10.72 29.91
C GLU A 87 12.78 -9.55 29.37
N ALA A 88 13.04 -8.33 29.85
CA ALA A 88 12.35 -7.14 29.37
C ALA A 88 12.72 -6.86 27.90
N ILE A 89 14.01 -6.93 27.54
CA ILE A 89 14.48 -6.75 26.16
C ILE A 89 13.88 -7.82 25.24
N GLU A 90 13.85 -9.07 25.70
CA GLU A 90 13.25 -10.19 24.95
C GLU A 90 11.75 -9.97 24.71
N SER A 91 11.01 -9.46 25.69
CA SER A 91 9.58 -9.16 25.55
C SER A 91 9.28 -8.11 24.47
N ALA A 92 10.19 -7.15 24.24
CA ALA A 92 10.04 -6.13 23.21
C ALA A 92 10.36 -6.64 21.80
N ILE A 93 11.37 -7.50 21.66
CA ILE A 93 11.94 -7.88 20.36
C ILE A 93 11.39 -9.23 19.88
N GLY A 94 10.97 -10.09 20.80
CA GLY A 94 10.48 -11.44 20.53
C GLY A 94 11.58 -12.42 20.07
N ASP A 95 12.85 -12.11 20.32
CA ASP A 95 14.02 -12.89 19.88
C ASP A 95 15.10 -12.90 20.97
N ALA A 96 15.26 -14.04 21.65
CA ALA A 96 16.20 -14.24 22.74
C ALA A 96 17.66 -14.00 22.33
N SER A 97 18.05 -14.42 21.13
CA SER A 97 19.43 -14.28 20.64
C SER A 97 19.77 -12.81 20.37
N LYS A 98 18.82 -12.05 19.81
CA LYS A 98 18.99 -10.60 19.63
C LYS A 98 18.96 -9.86 20.96
N ALA A 99 18.11 -10.27 21.90
CA ALA A 99 18.04 -9.67 23.23
C ALA A 99 19.38 -9.78 23.96
N GLU A 100 20.02 -10.95 23.96
CA GLU A 100 21.34 -11.13 24.57
C GLU A 100 22.42 -10.27 23.89
N SER A 101 22.39 -10.18 22.55
CA SER A 101 23.31 -9.33 21.79
C SER A 101 23.17 -7.85 22.18
N ILE A 102 21.93 -7.37 22.33
CA ILE A 102 21.63 -5.99 22.71
C ILE A 102 22.04 -5.71 24.15
N GLU A 103 21.76 -6.63 25.08
CA GLU A 103 22.17 -6.52 26.48
C GLU A 103 23.70 -6.35 26.62
N LYS A 104 24.47 -7.17 25.87
CA LYS A 104 25.93 -7.06 25.86
C LYS A 104 26.39 -5.72 25.28
N LYS A 105 25.83 -5.32 24.14
CA LYS A 105 26.16 -4.04 23.48
C LYS A 105 25.80 -2.82 24.31
N LEU A 106 24.78 -2.91 25.16
CA LEU A 106 24.37 -1.81 26.03
C LEU A 106 25.45 -1.47 27.07
N LYS A 107 26.20 -2.47 27.56
CA LYS A 107 27.28 -2.28 28.55
C LYS A 107 28.49 -1.56 27.97
N ASP A 108 28.79 -1.81 26.69
CA ASP A 108 29.95 -1.28 25.99
C ASP A 108 29.57 -0.18 24.97
N SER A 109 28.36 0.36 25.04
CA SER A 109 27.88 1.32 24.05
C SER A 109 28.67 2.63 24.11
N ILE A 110 29.02 3.15 22.93
CA ILE A 110 29.75 4.42 22.76
C ILE A 110 28.83 5.63 22.64
N GLY A 111 27.53 5.44 22.85
CA GLY A 111 26.52 6.49 22.68
C GLY A 111 26.62 7.64 23.69
N ARG A 112 25.99 8.77 23.34
CA ARG A 112 25.89 9.93 24.22
C ARG A 112 24.98 9.61 25.41
N ARG A 113 25.29 10.16 26.59
CA ARG A 113 24.34 10.14 27.73
C ARG A 113 23.14 11.04 27.45
N MET A 114 21.94 10.51 27.65
CA MET A 114 20.68 11.22 27.49
C MET A 114 20.34 12.02 28.76
N GLY A 115 19.96 13.29 28.60
CA GLY A 115 19.41 14.09 29.70
C GLY A 115 17.93 13.78 29.94
N ASP A 116 17.39 14.10 31.12
CA ASP A 116 16.01 13.74 31.48
C ASP A 116 14.95 14.44 30.61
N GLU A 117 15.19 15.70 30.22
CA GLU A 117 14.33 16.42 29.27
C GLU A 117 14.31 15.75 27.90
N GLU A 118 15.49 15.40 27.36
CA GLU A 118 15.62 14.72 26.06
C GLU A 118 14.93 13.34 26.12
N ARG A 119 15.10 12.62 27.24
CA ARG A 119 14.50 11.30 27.48
C ARG A 119 12.98 11.34 27.38
N ASN A 120 12.35 12.31 28.04
CA ASN A 120 10.90 12.43 28.04
C ASN A 120 10.35 12.62 26.62
N VAL A 121 11.01 13.45 25.79
CA VAL A 121 10.55 13.68 24.42
C VAL A 121 10.76 12.43 23.54
N VAL A 122 11.87 11.71 23.69
CA VAL A 122 12.13 10.46 22.96
C VAL A 122 11.13 9.36 23.34
N ILE A 123 10.79 9.24 24.63
CA ILE A 123 9.77 8.31 25.13
C ILE A 123 8.40 8.61 24.50
N GLU A 124 7.96 9.87 24.50
CA GLU A 124 6.68 10.25 23.87
C GLU A 124 6.68 9.96 22.36
N TYR A 125 7.80 10.19 21.68
CA TYR A 125 7.93 9.85 20.27
C TYR A 125 7.82 8.34 20.01
N ALA A 126 8.43 7.52 20.88
CA ALA A 126 8.32 6.06 20.81
C ALA A 126 6.88 5.57 21.08
N LYS A 127 6.17 6.16 22.07
CA LYS A 127 4.75 5.87 22.33
C LYS A 127 3.88 6.16 21.11
N LEU A 128 4.08 7.32 20.47
CA LEU A 128 3.35 7.68 19.26
C LEU A 128 3.58 6.67 18.12
N LEU A 129 4.80 6.16 17.95
CA LEU A 129 5.08 5.09 16.97
C LEU A 129 4.33 3.78 17.31
N LEU A 130 4.19 3.44 18.60
CA LEU A 130 3.37 2.29 19.02
C LEU A 130 1.89 2.52 18.72
N GLU A 131 1.35 3.70 19.02
CA GLU A 131 -0.06 4.03 18.75
C GLU A 131 -0.39 3.96 17.25
N ILE A 132 0.52 4.43 16.39
CA ILE A 132 0.39 4.30 14.93
C ILE A 132 0.37 2.81 14.55
N SER A 133 1.27 2.01 15.13
CA SER A 133 1.34 0.57 14.86
C SER A 133 0.06 -0.16 15.26
N ASP A 134 -0.48 0.12 16.46
CA ASP A 134 -1.74 -0.48 16.93
C ASP A 134 -2.95 0.00 16.11
N SER A 135 -2.91 1.23 15.58
CA SER A 135 -3.94 1.74 14.67
C SER A 135 -3.91 1.00 13.33
N ILE A 136 -2.72 0.67 12.80
CA ILE A 136 -2.57 -0.16 11.60
C ILE A 136 -3.18 -1.55 11.84
N ASP A 137 -2.88 -2.19 12.97
CA ASP A 137 -3.41 -3.51 13.33
C ASP A 137 -4.96 -3.50 13.37
N LYS A 138 -5.56 -2.47 13.97
CA LYS A 138 -7.03 -2.29 14.00
C LYS A 138 -7.63 -2.07 12.62
N LEU A 139 -7.00 -1.24 11.79
CA LEU A 139 -7.44 -0.98 10.42
C LEU A 139 -7.37 -2.25 9.57
N GLU A 140 -6.33 -3.05 9.73
CA GLU A 140 -6.18 -4.33 9.02
C GLU A 140 -7.30 -5.31 9.34
N LEU A 141 -7.66 -5.47 10.62
CA LEU A 141 -8.78 -6.32 11.04
C LEU A 141 -10.11 -5.85 10.42
N TYR A 142 -10.37 -4.54 10.45
CA TYR A 142 -11.57 -3.97 9.84
C TYR A 142 -11.61 -4.18 8.32
N ILE A 143 -10.50 -3.89 7.63
CA ILE A 143 -10.38 -4.07 6.17
C ILE A 143 -10.62 -5.52 5.80
N SER A 144 -10.06 -6.48 6.55
CA SER A 144 -10.27 -7.91 6.31
C SER A 144 -11.75 -8.28 6.38
N ALA A 145 -12.42 -7.94 7.50
CA ALA A 145 -13.83 -8.23 7.69
C ALA A 145 -14.72 -7.56 6.63
N ALA A 146 -14.48 -6.29 6.31
CA ALA A 146 -15.26 -5.53 5.34
C ALA A 146 -15.03 -6.03 3.90
N SER A 147 -13.79 -6.35 3.52
CA SER A 147 -13.46 -6.90 2.20
C SER A 147 -14.11 -8.25 1.97
N GLN A 148 -14.09 -9.16 2.95
CA GLN A 148 -14.73 -10.47 2.82
C GLN A 148 -16.25 -10.36 2.70
N ARG A 149 -16.86 -9.36 3.34
CA ARG A 149 -18.30 -9.12 3.28
C ARG A 149 -18.74 -8.46 1.97
N LEU A 150 -17.98 -7.50 1.45
CA LEU A 150 -18.34 -6.73 0.25
C LEU A 150 -17.85 -7.36 -1.06
N LEU A 151 -16.65 -7.94 -1.03
CA LEU A 151 -15.92 -8.46 -2.20
C LEU A 151 -15.39 -9.89 -1.95
N PRO A 152 -16.24 -10.85 -1.52
CA PRO A 152 -15.79 -12.19 -1.13
C PRO A 152 -15.03 -12.91 -2.24
N ASN A 153 -15.46 -12.80 -3.50
CA ASN A 153 -14.78 -13.47 -4.60
C ASN A 153 -13.42 -12.84 -4.89
N THR A 154 -13.37 -11.51 -4.90
CA THR A 154 -12.14 -10.77 -5.22
C THR A 154 -11.10 -10.90 -4.12
N ALA A 155 -11.52 -10.80 -2.86
CA ALA A 155 -10.69 -11.06 -1.68
C ALA A 155 -10.06 -12.45 -1.75
N TYR A 156 -10.85 -13.49 -2.02
CA TYR A 156 -10.36 -14.86 -2.14
C TYR A 156 -9.30 -15.05 -3.24
N LEU A 157 -9.44 -14.37 -4.38
CA LEU A 157 -8.49 -14.49 -5.49
C LEU A 157 -7.21 -13.67 -5.31
N THR A 158 -7.22 -12.66 -4.44
CA THR A 158 -6.13 -11.69 -4.32
C THR A 158 -5.59 -11.66 -2.90
N ASP A 159 -6.15 -10.78 -2.09
CA ASP A 159 -6.02 -10.61 -0.66
C ASP A 159 -7.03 -9.51 -0.26
N ASP A 160 -7.42 -9.45 1.01
CA ASP A 160 -8.39 -8.48 1.51
C ASP A 160 -7.94 -7.03 1.26
N LYS A 161 -6.65 -6.76 1.46
CA LYS A 161 -6.05 -5.44 1.23
C LYS A 161 -6.00 -5.08 -0.26
N ILE A 162 -5.66 -6.03 -1.12
CA ILE A 162 -5.59 -5.79 -2.57
C ILE A 162 -7.00 -5.54 -3.14
N ALA A 163 -8.00 -6.29 -2.68
CA ALA A 163 -9.40 -6.06 -3.05
C ALA A 163 -9.86 -4.65 -2.66
N ALA A 164 -9.58 -4.23 -1.41
CA ALA A 164 -9.90 -2.87 -0.94
C ALA A 164 -9.14 -1.79 -1.72
N GLU A 165 -7.87 -2.02 -2.08
CA GLU A 165 -7.10 -1.08 -2.91
C GLU A 165 -7.68 -0.92 -4.32
N LEU A 166 -8.11 -2.02 -4.96
CA LEU A 166 -8.78 -1.96 -6.26
C LEU A 166 -10.06 -1.14 -6.19
N LEU A 167 -10.85 -1.33 -5.11
CA LEU A 167 -12.05 -0.55 -4.83
C LEU A 167 -11.73 0.94 -4.65
N SER A 168 -10.74 1.29 -3.82
CA SER A 168 -10.30 2.67 -3.62
C SER A 168 -9.85 3.33 -4.93
N LYS A 169 -9.14 2.61 -5.80
CA LYS A 169 -8.73 3.15 -7.11
C LYS A 169 -9.88 3.35 -8.09
N ALA A 170 -10.93 2.55 -8.00
CA ALA A 170 -12.12 2.71 -8.84
C ALA A 170 -13.08 3.79 -8.30
N GLY A 171 -13.19 3.92 -6.98
CA GLY A 171 -14.05 4.87 -6.28
C GLY A 171 -15.45 4.36 -5.93
N SER A 172 -15.91 3.27 -6.56
CA SER A 172 -17.13 2.54 -6.18
C SER A 172 -17.10 1.12 -6.74
N MET A 173 -17.86 0.20 -6.14
CA MET A 173 -18.00 -1.19 -6.61
C MET A 173 -18.65 -1.25 -7.99
N GLU A 174 -19.66 -0.40 -8.24
CA GLU A 174 -20.30 -0.30 -9.55
C GLU A 174 -19.29 0.00 -10.65
N ARG A 175 -18.51 1.07 -10.45
CA ARG A 175 -17.51 1.49 -11.43
C ARG A 175 -16.44 0.42 -11.59
N LEU A 176 -15.99 -0.19 -10.49
CA LEU A 176 -15.01 -1.27 -10.54
C LEU A 176 -15.53 -2.49 -11.34
N ALA A 177 -16.79 -2.87 -11.17
CA ALA A 177 -17.41 -4.00 -11.89
C ALA A 177 -17.58 -3.74 -13.40
N THR A 178 -17.69 -2.47 -13.81
CA THR A 178 -17.75 -2.10 -15.25
C THR A 178 -16.39 -2.10 -15.94
N PHE A 179 -15.28 -2.06 -15.20
CA PHE A 179 -13.96 -2.00 -15.80
C PHE A 179 -13.61 -3.26 -16.61
N PRO A 180 -13.01 -3.10 -17.81
CA PRO A 180 -12.45 -4.23 -18.53
C PRO A 180 -11.18 -4.73 -17.84
N ALA A 181 -10.80 -5.98 -18.13
CA ALA A 181 -9.60 -6.61 -17.58
C ALA A 181 -8.31 -5.80 -17.85
N SER A 182 -8.22 -5.12 -18.99
CA SER A 182 -7.08 -4.26 -19.32
C SER A 182 -6.95 -3.06 -18.38
N THR A 183 -8.06 -2.46 -17.94
CA THR A 183 -8.07 -1.37 -16.96
C THR A 183 -7.71 -1.91 -15.58
N VAL A 184 -8.35 -3.02 -15.15
CA VAL A 184 -8.06 -3.68 -13.86
C VAL A 184 -6.58 -4.07 -13.76
N GLN A 185 -5.98 -4.54 -14.86
CA GLN A 185 -4.55 -4.85 -14.94
C GLN A 185 -3.65 -3.66 -14.58
N LEU A 186 -4.06 -2.43 -14.91
CA LEU A 186 -3.24 -1.22 -14.83
C LEU A 186 -3.66 -0.25 -13.72
N LEU A 187 -4.71 -0.55 -12.94
CA LEU A 187 -5.12 0.27 -11.79
C LEU A 187 -3.95 0.48 -10.84
N GLY A 188 -3.65 1.73 -10.49
CA GLY A 188 -2.48 2.14 -9.69
C GLY A 188 -1.20 2.40 -10.48
N ALA A 189 -1.17 2.16 -11.80
CA ALA A 189 -0.05 2.48 -12.68
C ALA A 189 -0.35 3.67 -13.62
N GLU A 190 -1.34 4.50 -13.30
CA GLU A 190 -1.86 5.57 -14.15
C GLU A 190 -0.75 6.55 -14.54
N LYS A 191 0.13 6.93 -13.58
CA LYS A 191 1.26 7.83 -13.84
C LYS A 191 2.19 7.29 -14.93
N ALA A 192 2.50 6.00 -14.90
CA ALA A 192 3.34 5.35 -15.89
C ALA A 192 2.61 5.17 -17.23
N LEU A 193 1.31 4.87 -17.18
CA LEU A 193 0.47 4.75 -18.37
C LEU A 193 0.34 6.09 -19.10
N PHE A 194 0.05 7.18 -18.39
CA PHE A 194 -0.02 8.51 -18.98
C PHE A 194 1.34 8.99 -19.49
N LYS A 195 2.45 8.60 -18.84
CA LYS A 195 3.79 8.85 -19.36
C LYS A 195 4.06 8.10 -20.67
N HIS A 196 3.57 6.87 -20.82
CA HIS A 196 3.63 6.12 -22.08
C HIS A 196 2.82 6.82 -23.18
N ILE A 197 1.57 7.20 -22.87
CA ILE A 197 0.69 7.85 -23.84
C ILE A 197 1.27 9.19 -24.30
N LYS A 198 1.78 10.00 -23.37
CA LYS A 198 2.26 11.36 -23.65
C LYS A 198 3.66 11.41 -24.27
N PHE A 199 4.57 10.54 -23.84
CA PHE A 199 5.99 10.61 -24.21
C PHE A 199 6.50 9.35 -24.91
N GLY A 200 5.61 8.44 -25.28
CA GLY A 200 5.94 7.18 -25.92
C GLY A 200 6.60 6.14 -25.01
N SER A 201 7.12 6.48 -23.82
CA SER A 201 7.92 5.61 -22.92
C SER A 201 7.34 4.21 -22.68
N LYS A 202 8.12 3.19 -22.29
CA LYS A 202 7.63 1.79 -22.20
C LYS A 202 6.32 1.67 -21.39
N PRO A 203 5.28 1.01 -21.91
CA PRO A 203 4.00 0.89 -21.21
C PRO A 203 4.15 0.07 -19.91
N PRO A 204 3.41 0.42 -18.85
CA PRO A 204 3.32 -0.41 -17.65
C PRO A 204 2.67 -1.75 -17.98
N LYS A 205 3.07 -2.81 -17.26
CA LYS A 205 2.53 -4.16 -17.44
C LYS A 205 1.51 -4.56 -16.38
N TYR A 206 1.49 -3.84 -15.26
CA TYR A 206 0.71 -4.15 -14.08
C TYR A 206 0.63 -2.89 -13.21
N GLY A 207 -0.44 -2.77 -12.44
CA GLY A 207 -0.58 -1.79 -11.36
C GLY A 207 -0.58 -2.49 -10.00
N VAL A 208 -1.65 -2.30 -9.21
CA VAL A 208 -1.81 -2.85 -7.85
C VAL A 208 -1.66 -4.38 -7.83
N ILE A 209 -2.12 -5.07 -8.87
CA ILE A 209 -2.02 -6.54 -9.03
C ILE A 209 -0.57 -7.06 -8.93
N PHE A 210 0.43 -6.19 -9.13
CA PHE A 210 1.82 -6.55 -8.91
C PHE A 210 2.09 -7.07 -7.50
N LYS A 211 1.38 -6.56 -6.49
CA LYS A 211 1.55 -6.94 -5.07
C LYS A 211 1.24 -8.41 -4.78
N LEU A 212 0.53 -9.10 -5.69
CA LEU A 212 0.28 -10.53 -5.54
C LEU A 212 1.58 -11.33 -5.52
N PRO A 213 1.78 -12.27 -4.58
CA PRO A 213 2.99 -13.08 -4.49
C PRO A 213 3.33 -13.80 -5.81
N GLU A 214 2.33 -14.36 -6.48
CA GLU A 214 2.48 -15.12 -7.72
C GLU A 214 2.95 -14.22 -8.88
N VAL A 215 2.64 -12.92 -8.84
CA VAL A 215 3.09 -11.93 -9.84
C VAL A 215 4.45 -11.35 -9.46
N THR A 216 4.67 -11.04 -8.18
CA THR A 216 5.93 -10.49 -7.67
C THR A 216 7.08 -11.47 -7.83
N ASN A 217 6.87 -12.75 -7.50
CA ASN A 217 7.91 -13.77 -7.51
C ASN A 217 8.16 -14.39 -8.89
N ALA A 218 7.25 -14.17 -9.84
CA ALA A 218 7.40 -14.70 -11.20
C ALA A 218 8.59 -14.09 -11.97
N ARG A 219 9.11 -14.83 -12.96
CA ARG A 219 10.20 -14.37 -13.84
C ARG A 219 9.79 -13.15 -14.68
N LYS A 220 10.71 -12.21 -14.94
CA LYS A 220 10.46 -10.92 -15.61
C LYS A 220 9.80 -11.03 -16.99
N ASP A 221 10.03 -12.13 -17.70
CA ASP A 221 9.44 -12.45 -19.01
C ASP A 221 7.98 -12.88 -18.90
N ILE A 222 7.61 -13.59 -17.82
CA ILE A 222 6.27 -14.15 -17.64
C ILE A 222 5.36 -13.28 -16.75
N LYS A 223 5.90 -12.38 -15.92
CA LYS A 223 5.12 -11.50 -15.02
C LYS A 223 3.92 -10.84 -15.70
N GLY A 224 4.12 -10.29 -16.90
CA GLY A 224 3.04 -9.60 -17.64
C GLY A 224 1.94 -10.53 -18.15
N ARG A 225 2.26 -11.80 -18.42
CA ARG A 225 1.27 -12.83 -18.80
C ARG A 225 0.44 -13.24 -17.60
N ILE A 226 1.10 -13.45 -16.45
CA ILE A 226 0.43 -13.80 -15.19
C ILE A 226 -0.46 -12.64 -14.72
N ALA A 227 0.04 -11.40 -14.73
CA ALA A 227 -0.76 -10.23 -14.36
C ALA A 227 -2.03 -10.08 -15.23
N ARG A 228 -1.94 -10.38 -16.54
CA ARG A 228 -3.09 -10.37 -17.44
C ARG A 228 -4.10 -11.46 -17.07
N LEU A 229 -3.62 -12.68 -16.79
CA LEU A 229 -4.46 -13.79 -16.35
C LEU A 229 -5.23 -13.44 -15.07
N TYR A 230 -4.52 -12.91 -14.06
CA TYR A 230 -5.14 -12.43 -12.83
C TYR A 230 -6.17 -11.35 -13.11
N ALA A 231 -5.82 -10.32 -13.89
CA ALA A 231 -6.76 -9.24 -14.20
C ALA A 231 -8.05 -9.75 -14.84
N THR A 232 -7.97 -10.72 -15.76
CA THR A 232 -9.16 -11.35 -16.35
C THR A 232 -10.03 -12.05 -15.30
N LYS A 233 -9.42 -12.83 -14.41
CA LYS A 233 -10.15 -13.61 -13.40
C LYS A 233 -10.70 -12.72 -12.28
N ILE A 234 -9.95 -11.70 -11.88
CA ILE A 234 -10.39 -10.64 -10.96
C ILE A 234 -11.58 -9.88 -11.55
N THR A 235 -11.56 -9.49 -12.83
CA THR A 235 -12.73 -8.85 -13.46
C THR A 235 -13.97 -9.73 -13.43
N MET A 236 -13.83 -11.06 -13.59
CA MET A 236 -14.96 -11.98 -13.45
C MET A 236 -15.49 -12.02 -12.01
N ALA A 237 -14.58 -12.11 -11.03
CA ALA A 237 -14.93 -12.08 -9.61
C ALA A 237 -15.63 -10.77 -9.20
N LEU A 238 -15.11 -9.62 -9.62
CA LEU A 238 -15.71 -8.31 -9.35
C LEU A 238 -17.14 -8.18 -9.90
N LYS A 239 -17.38 -8.70 -11.10
CA LYS A 239 -18.73 -8.73 -11.68
C LYS A 239 -19.66 -9.66 -10.90
N ALA A 240 -19.15 -10.80 -10.43
CA ALA A 240 -19.94 -11.70 -9.59
C ALA A 240 -20.26 -11.05 -8.24
N ASP A 241 -19.27 -10.43 -7.59
CA ASP A 241 -19.39 -9.70 -6.32
C ASP A 241 -20.38 -8.53 -6.41
N TYR A 242 -20.47 -7.84 -7.55
CA TYR A 242 -21.41 -6.73 -7.70
C TYR A 242 -22.80 -7.17 -8.15
N TYR A 243 -22.91 -7.91 -9.27
CA TYR A 243 -24.21 -8.18 -9.92
C TYR A 243 -24.93 -9.41 -9.38
N THR A 244 -24.20 -10.52 -9.19
CA THR A 244 -24.84 -11.83 -8.92
C THR A 244 -24.82 -12.25 -7.46
N LYS A 245 -23.85 -11.75 -6.68
CA LYS A 245 -23.54 -12.17 -5.31
C LYS A 245 -23.22 -13.66 -5.13
N ASN A 246 -23.03 -14.40 -6.23
CA ASN A 246 -22.65 -15.82 -6.19
C ASN A 246 -21.16 -15.96 -5.90
N PHE A 247 -20.81 -16.97 -5.09
CA PHE A 247 -19.43 -17.34 -4.85
C PHE A 247 -18.91 -18.28 -5.95
N ILE A 248 -17.99 -17.78 -6.77
CA ILE A 248 -17.37 -18.47 -7.92
C ILE A 248 -15.84 -18.55 -7.81
N ALA A 249 -15.27 -18.02 -6.72
CA ALA A 249 -13.83 -17.81 -6.58
C ALA A 249 -12.99 -19.08 -6.63
N GLU A 250 -13.48 -20.20 -6.08
CA GLU A 250 -12.79 -21.49 -6.11
C GLU A 250 -12.51 -21.97 -7.54
N LYS A 251 -13.52 -21.92 -8.40
CA LYS A 251 -13.39 -22.29 -9.81
C LYS A 251 -12.40 -21.36 -10.52
N LEU A 252 -12.46 -20.06 -10.24
CA LEU A 252 -11.54 -19.09 -10.80
C LEU A 252 -10.10 -19.29 -10.31
N LYS A 253 -9.89 -19.72 -9.07
CA LYS A 253 -8.56 -20.02 -8.52
C LYS A 253 -7.93 -21.23 -9.23
N VAL A 254 -8.70 -22.31 -9.42
CA VAL A 254 -8.25 -23.47 -10.20
C VAL A 254 -7.84 -23.07 -11.63
N ASP A 255 -8.61 -22.19 -12.27
CA ASP A 255 -8.26 -21.66 -13.59
C ASP A 255 -6.96 -20.84 -13.59
N ILE A 256 -6.75 -20.02 -12.55
CA ILE A 256 -5.51 -19.24 -12.38
C ILE A 256 -4.33 -20.19 -12.25
N ASP A 257 -4.40 -21.18 -11.37
CA ASP A 257 -3.31 -22.10 -11.10
C ASP A 257 -2.93 -22.92 -12.34
N ASN A 258 -3.94 -23.40 -13.07
CA ASN A 258 -3.75 -24.08 -14.34
C ASN A 258 -3.14 -23.15 -15.40
N GLY A 259 -3.58 -21.88 -15.45
CA GLY A 259 -3.04 -20.88 -16.35
C GLY A 259 -1.57 -20.54 -16.03
N ILE A 260 -1.21 -20.41 -14.76
CA ILE A 260 0.17 -20.18 -14.31
C ILE A 260 1.06 -21.35 -14.71
N LYS A 261 0.63 -22.60 -14.47
CA LYS A 261 1.38 -23.80 -14.89
C LYS A 261 1.67 -23.78 -16.39
N ARG A 262 0.68 -23.47 -17.22
CA ARG A 262 0.84 -23.35 -18.69
C ARG A 262 1.80 -22.23 -19.09
N ILE A 263 1.73 -21.08 -18.42
CA ILE A 263 2.61 -19.94 -18.70
C ILE A 263 4.07 -20.26 -18.35
N THR A 264 4.28 -20.98 -17.24
CA THR A 264 5.60 -21.36 -16.74
C THR A 264 6.23 -22.48 -17.56
N SER A 265 5.44 -23.44 -18.06
CA SER A 265 5.92 -24.50 -18.95
C SER A 265 6.17 -24.03 -20.39
N SER A 266 5.61 -22.89 -20.79
CA SER A 266 5.82 -22.35 -22.13
C SER A 266 7.28 -21.90 -22.34
N PRO A 267 7.93 -22.25 -23.47
CA PRO A 267 9.29 -21.82 -23.77
C PRO A 267 9.38 -20.28 -23.80
N VAL A 268 10.54 -19.77 -23.39
CA VAL A 268 10.83 -18.33 -23.37
C VAL A 268 10.87 -17.84 -24.81
N LYS A 269 9.87 -17.07 -25.23
CA LYS A 269 9.94 -16.37 -26.53
C LYS A 269 11.01 -15.28 -26.44
N GLU A 270 12.01 -15.35 -27.30
CA GLU A 270 12.94 -14.24 -27.51
C GLU A 270 12.14 -13.01 -27.92
N LYS A 271 12.35 -11.89 -27.22
CA LYS A 271 11.65 -10.66 -27.54
C LYS A 271 12.31 -10.05 -28.77
N PRO A 272 11.58 -9.76 -29.86
CA PRO A 272 12.13 -8.93 -30.91
C PRO A 272 12.53 -7.58 -30.29
N THR A 273 13.72 -7.11 -30.64
CA THR A 273 14.24 -5.79 -30.27
C THR A 273 13.31 -4.74 -30.84
N ARG A 274 12.34 -4.27 -30.03
CA ARG A 274 11.53 -3.12 -30.41
C ARG A 274 12.43 -1.89 -30.46
N GLN A 275 12.80 -1.46 -31.66
CA GLN A 275 13.39 -0.14 -31.89
C GLN A 275 12.37 0.90 -31.42
N TYR A 276 12.76 1.66 -30.41
CA TYR A 276 11.93 2.73 -29.89
C TYR A 276 12.09 3.91 -30.84
N ASP A 277 11.04 4.23 -31.58
CA ASP A 277 11.06 5.31 -32.55
C ASP A 277 11.18 6.65 -31.82
N SER A 278 12.40 7.19 -31.76
CA SER A 278 12.72 8.45 -31.09
C SER A 278 12.07 9.66 -31.77
N ASN A 279 11.48 9.47 -32.96
CA ASN A 279 10.88 10.50 -33.79
C ASN A 279 9.42 10.83 -33.44
N ARG A 280 8.79 10.17 -32.47
CA ARG A 280 7.51 10.64 -31.88
C ARG A 280 7.72 11.80 -30.89
N GLN A 281 8.55 12.77 -31.24
CA GLN A 281 8.58 14.11 -30.65
C GLN A 281 7.81 15.05 -31.56
N GLY A 282 6.48 14.92 -31.57
CA GLY A 282 5.58 15.82 -32.29
C GLY A 282 4.57 16.43 -31.32
N HIS A 283 4.67 17.74 -31.10
CA HIS A 283 3.76 18.61 -30.34
C HIS A 283 3.84 18.57 -28.81
N GLY A 284 4.96 19.11 -28.31
CA GLY A 284 5.03 19.60 -26.93
C GLY A 284 6.34 20.35 -26.73
N HIS A 285 6.34 21.66 -27.03
CA HIS A 285 7.45 22.54 -26.69
C HIS A 285 7.60 22.60 -25.16
N GLY A 286 8.38 21.68 -24.60
CA GLY A 286 8.90 21.74 -23.23
C GLY A 286 10.40 21.96 -23.31
N ARG A 287 10.84 23.19 -23.02
CA ARG A 287 12.26 23.55 -22.88
C ARG A 287 12.94 22.54 -21.95
N LYS A 288 13.96 21.85 -22.45
CA LYS A 288 14.87 21.07 -21.61
C LYS A 288 15.59 22.05 -20.69
N PHE A 289 15.32 21.97 -19.39
CA PHE A 289 16.14 22.62 -18.37
C PHE A 289 17.48 21.85 -18.32
N ASP A 290 18.51 22.40 -18.97
CA ASP A 290 19.86 21.86 -18.94
C ASP A 290 20.55 22.32 -17.63
N GLY A 291 20.33 21.55 -16.57
CA GLY A 291 20.99 21.72 -15.28
C GLY A 291 22.41 21.18 -15.29
N LYS A 292 23.31 21.80 -16.06
CA LYS A 292 24.76 21.62 -15.93
C LYS A 292 25.47 22.97 -15.98
N LYS A 293 25.54 23.66 -14.85
CA LYS A 293 26.63 24.60 -14.59
C LYS A 293 27.45 24.11 -13.40
N ARG A 294 28.65 23.64 -13.78
CA ARG A 294 29.81 23.38 -12.95
C ARG A 294 30.11 24.61 -12.08
N PHE A 295 30.06 24.47 -10.77
CA PHE A 295 30.74 25.39 -9.88
C PHE A 295 32.24 25.07 -9.93
N ASN A 296 32.96 25.85 -10.74
CA ASN A 296 34.42 25.89 -10.68
C ASN A 296 34.82 26.75 -9.48
N ARG A 297 35.53 26.13 -8.53
CA ARG A 297 36.37 26.81 -7.54
C ARG A 297 37.39 27.70 -8.27
N ARG A 298 37.52 28.97 -7.85
CA ARG A 298 38.75 29.77 -7.77
C ARG A 298 38.42 31.24 -7.42
N ARG A 299 38.48 31.61 -6.15
CA ARG A 299 39.53 32.41 -5.50
C ARG A 299 39.12 32.64 -4.05
#